data_AF-A0A673JI93-F1
#
_entry.id   AF-A0A673JI93-F1
#
_cell.length_a   1.000
_cell.length_b   1.000
_cell.length_c   1.000
_cell.angle_alpha   90.00
_cell.angle_beta   90.00
_cell.angle_gamma   90.00
#
_symmetry.space_group_name_H-M   'P 1'
#
loop_
_entity.id
_entity.type
_entity.pdbx_description
1 polymer ?
#
loop_
_entity_poly.entity_id
_entity_poly.type
_entity_poly.pdbx_seq_one_letter_code
_entity_poly.pdbx_strand_id
1 'polypeptide(L)'
;IACCCCFGAVCTTIRPTTDECPDDCSDQGRCVDGKCVCFPGFSGPDCSVPDCPDDCSSRGRCVNGQCCVCDPGFSGPDCSVRTCPENCNNRGQCVNGKCVCESGFTGPDCSSRSCPGDCSNHGRCVDGRCVCDNGFTGLDCSTKTCPNDCNNKGRCVNGKCVCEGLKQLYRNYQ
;
A
#
# COMPACT_ATOMS: atom_id res chain seq x y z
N ILE A 1 -46.95 12.18 -31.41
CA ILE A 1 -48.42 12.40 -31.45
C ILE A 1 -48.66 13.78 -30.84
N ALA A 2 -49.02 14.78 -31.65
CA ALA A 2 -49.31 16.11 -31.14
C ALA A 2 -50.72 16.11 -30.53
N CYS A 3 -50.84 16.44 -29.24
CA CYS A 3 -52.15 16.66 -28.63
C CYS A 3 -52.60 18.10 -28.91
N CYS A 4 -53.64 18.26 -29.71
CA CYS A 4 -54.36 19.53 -29.83
C CYS A 4 -55.34 19.66 -28.66
N CYS A 5 -55.08 20.57 -27.74
CA CYS A 5 -56.08 21.02 -26.76
C CYS A 5 -56.79 22.25 -27.33
N CYS A 6 -58.06 22.09 -27.73
CA CYS A 6 -58.89 23.20 -28.20
C CYS A 6 -59.66 23.82 -27.02
N PHE A 7 -59.41 25.10 -26.72
CA PHE A 7 -60.34 25.95 -25.95
C PHE A 7 -61.00 26.93 -26.92
N GLY A 8 -62.16 26.57 -27.46
CA GLY A 8 -62.88 27.36 -28.47
C GLY A 8 -62.26 27.31 -29.87
N ALA A 9 -62.37 28.40 -30.65
CA ALA A 9 -61.95 28.47 -32.06
C ALA A 9 -60.45 28.78 -32.27
N VAL A 10 -59.67 28.87 -31.19
CA VAL A 10 -58.23 29.14 -31.26
C VAL A 10 -57.50 27.83 -31.04
N CYS A 11 -56.95 27.28 -32.13
CA CYS A 11 -56.05 26.14 -32.07
C CYS A 11 -54.62 26.67 -31.98
N THR A 12 -54.08 26.80 -30.76
CA THR A 12 -52.64 26.96 -30.60
C THR A 12 -52.01 25.58 -30.60
N THR A 13 -51.03 25.38 -31.47
CA THR A 13 -50.14 24.23 -31.34
C THR A 13 -49.34 24.41 -30.05
N ILE A 14 -49.80 23.83 -28.94
CA ILE A 14 -48.90 23.53 -27.83
C ILE A 14 -48.04 22.39 -28.35
N ARG A 15 -46.94 22.75 -29.02
CA ARG A 15 -45.82 21.82 -29.16
C ARG A 15 -45.47 21.43 -27.72
N PRO A 16 -45.47 20.13 -27.35
CA PRO A 16 -44.87 19.76 -26.08
C PRO A 16 -43.44 20.28 -26.16
N THR A 17 -43.05 21.15 -25.23
CA THR A 17 -41.70 21.69 -25.14
C THR A 17 -40.77 20.56 -24.70
N THR A 18 -40.52 19.60 -25.60
CA THR A 18 -39.47 18.60 -25.41
C THR A 18 -38.08 19.20 -25.60
N ASP A 19 -38.00 20.51 -25.88
CA ASP A 19 -36.77 21.28 -26.11
C ASP A 19 -36.30 22.01 -24.83
N GLU A 20 -37.01 21.86 -23.70
CA GLU A 20 -36.56 22.40 -22.41
C GLU A 20 -35.48 21.50 -21.82
N CYS A 21 -34.28 22.06 -21.67
CA CYS A 21 -33.17 21.37 -21.04
C CYS A 21 -33.31 21.36 -19.51
N PRO A 22 -32.93 20.26 -18.85
CA PRO A 22 -32.98 20.16 -17.39
C PRO A 22 -32.10 21.24 -16.75
N ASP A 23 -32.69 21.98 -15.82
CA ASP A 23 -32.08 23.10 -15.06
C ASP A 23 -31.29 24.10 -15.92
N ASP A 24 -31.73 24.33 -17.16
CA ASP A 24 -31.03 25.17 -18.15
C ASP A 24 -29.54 24.83 -18.31
N CYS A 25 -29.23 23.53 -18.22
CA CYS A 25 -27.87 23.01 -18.24
C CYS A 25 -26.96 23.62 -17.16
N SER A 26 -27.55 24.07 -16.05
CA SER A 26 -26.87 24.72 -14.91
C SER A 26 -25.95 25.88 -15.30
N ASP A 27 -26.21 26.54 -16.43
CA ASP A 27 -25.30 27.51 -17.08
C ASP A 27 -23.91 26.94 -17.46
N GLN A 28 -23.72 25.62 -17.41
CA GLN A 28 -22.48 24.89 -17.70
C GLN A 28 -22.55 24.05 -18.98
N GLY A 29 -23.49 24.35 -19.87
CA GLY A 29 -23.61 23.63 -21.13
C GLY A 29 -24.43 24.38 -22.17
N ARG A 30 -24.56 23.76 -23.33
CA ARG A 30 -25.43 24.22 -24.41
C ARG A 30 -26.63 23.29 -24.52
N CYS A 31 -27.84 23.86 -24.52
CA CYS A 31 -29.05 23.11 -24.79
C CYS A 31 -29.18 22.79 -26.28
N VAL A 32 -29.25 21.50 -26.64
CA VAL A 32 -29.44 21.01 -28.01
C VAL A 32 -30.52 19.93 -28.00
N ASP A 33 -31.64 20.19 -28.67
CA ASP A 33 -32.79 19.28 -28.79
C ASP A 33 -33.26 18.69 -27.43
N GLY A 34 -33.36 19.54 -26.40
CA GLY A 34 -33.79 19.15 -25.05
C GLY A 34 -32.74 18.37 -24.22
N LYS A 35 -31.50 18.29 -24.71
CA LYS A 35 -30.37 17.66 -24.01
C LYS A 35 -29.23 18.64 -23.80
N CYS A 36 -28.60 18.57 -22.63
CA CYS A 36 -27.42 19.37 -22.34
C CYS A 36 -26.14 18.77 -22.96
N VAL A 37 -25.40 19.61 -23.67
CA VAL A 37 -24.02 19.38 -24.10
C VAL A 37 -23.11 20.18 -23.19
N CYS A 38 -22.48 19.52 -22.23
CA CYS A 38 -21.72 20.20 -21.19
C CYS A 38 -20.42 20.83 -21.70
N PHE A 39 -20.03 21.93 -21.08
CA PHE A 39 -18.71 22.52 -21.27
C PHE A 39 -17.62 21.61 -20.67
N PRO A 40 -16.37 21.70 -21.14
CA PRO A 40 -15.27 20.94 -20.56
C PRO A 40 -15.17 21.16 -19.05
N GLY A 41 -15.07 20.09 -18.28
CA GLY A 41 -15.04 20.18 -16.82
C GLY A 41 -16.40 20.02 -16.15
N PHE A 42 -17.45 19.66 -16.89
CA PHE A 42 -18.79 19.41 -16.37
C PHE A 42 -19.45 18.22 -17.06
N SER A 43 -20.25 17.48 -16.30
CA SER A 43 -21.01 16.32 -16.74
C SER A 43 -22.34 16.22 -15.98
N GLY A 44 -23.09 15.16 -16.28
CA GLY A 44 -24.45 14.98 -15.79
C GLY A 44 -25.51 15.42 -16.81
N PRO A 45 -26.80 15.12 -16.53
CA PRO A 45 -27.91 15.40 -17.44
C PRO A 45 -28.17 16.91 -17.61
N ASP A 46 -27.79 17.71 -16.62
CA ASP A 46 -27.96 19.16 -16.51
C ASP A 46 -26.60 19.89 -16.36
N CYS A 47 -25.47 19.20 -16.59
CA CYS A 47 -24.12 19.74 -16.41
C CYS A 47 -23.79 20.31 -15.01
N SER A 48 -24.56 19.92 -13.98
CA SER A 48 -24.33 20.39 -12.61
C SER A 48 -23.12 19.74 -11.93
N VAL A 49 -22.61 18.64 -12.47
CA VAL A 49 -21.51 17.86 -11.87
C VAL A 49 -20.18 18.32 -12.45
N PRO A 50 -19.27 18.92 -11.67
CA PRO A 50 -17.94 19.23 -12.16
C PRO A 50 -17.18 17.93 -12.45
N ASP A 51 -16.54 17.82 -13.62
CA ASP A 51 -15.65 16.71 -13.93
C ASP A 51 -14.41 16.79 -13.03
N CYS A 52 -14.02 15.64 -12.49
CA CYS A 52 -12.76 15.50 -11.78
C CYS A 52 -11.67 14.93 -12.69
N PRO A 53 -10.39 15.26 -12.43
CA PRO A 53 -9.26 14.64 -13.12
C PRO A 53 -9.36 13.11 -13.05
N ASP A 54 -9.41 12.46 -14.21
CA ASP A 54 -9.50 11.00 -14.37
C ASP A 54 -10.55 10.31 -13.48
N ASP A 55 -11.66 10.98 -13.16
CA ASP A 55 -12.69 10.50 -12.23
C ASP A 55 -12.11 10.03 -10.88
N CYS A 56 -11.11 10.76 -10.38
CA CYS A 56 -10.35 10.43 -9.18
C CYS A 56 -9.76 9.01 -9.21
N SER A 57 -9.36 8.53 -10.40
CA SER A 57 -8.86 7.18 -10.66
C SER A 57 -9.81 6.06 -10.18
N SER A 58 -11.10 6.39 -10.02
CA SER A 58 -12.11 5.55 -9.34
C SER A 58 -11.71 5.11 -7.93
N ARG A 59 -10.91 5.93 -7.23
CA ARG A 59 -10.31 5.67 -5.90
C ARG A 59 -10.48 6.85 -4.95
N GLY A 60 -11.55 7.60 -5.13
CA GLY A 60 -11.86 8.76 -4.30
C GLY A 60 -13.17 9.41 -4.67
N ARG A 61 -13.49 10.49 -3.95
CA ARG A 61 -14.70 11.28 -4.17
C ARG A 61 -14.34 12.64 -4.79
N CYS A 62 -15.00 12.93 -5.90
CA CYS A 62 -14.99 14.24 -6.53
C CYS A 62 -15.79 15.25 -5.68
N VAL A 63 -15.16 16.36 -5.28
CA VAL A 63 -15.81 17.47 -4.58
C VAL A 63 -15.33 18.77 -5.23
N ASN A 64 -16.27 19.54 -5.82
CA ASN A 64 -15.98 20.81 -6.51
C ASN A 64 -14.86 20.71 -7.57
N GLY A 65 -14.84 19.62 -8.35
CA GLY A 65 -13.82 19.40 -9.39
C GLY A 65 -12.43 19.00 -8.86
N GLN A 66 -12.32 18.65 -7.57
CA GLN A 66 -11.09 18.16 -6.96
C GLN A 66 -11.29 16.81 -6.26
N CYS A 67 -10.30 15.93 -6.38
CA CYS A 67 -10.24 14.64 -5.68
C CYS A 67 -9.64 14.82 -4.29
N CYS A 68 -10.36 15.51 -3.40
CA CYS A 68 -9.86 15.83 -2.06
C CYS A 68 -10.06 14.71 -1.03
N VAL A 69 -10.85 13.68 -1.36
CA VAL A 69 -11.10 12.53 -0.49
C VAL A 69 -10.70 11.27 -1.25
N CYS A 70 -9.50 10.77 -1.00
CA CYS A 70 -9.04 9.49 -1.56
C CYS A 70 -9.41 8.32 -0.68
N ASP A 71 -9.59 7.16 -1.29
CA ASP A 71 -9.79 5.90 -0.58
C ASP A 71 -8.55 5.55 0.28
N PRO A 72 -8.72 4.76 1.35
CA PRO A 72 -7.59 4.32 2.17
C PRO A 72 -6.49 3.66 1.33
N GLY A 73 -5.26 4.12 1.49
CA GLY A 73 -4.13 3.63 0.71
C GLY A 73 -3.84 4.42 -0.57
N PHE A 74 -4.57 5.51 -0.83
CA PHE A 74 -4.39 6.36 -2.01
C PHE A 74 -4.22 7.84 -1.65
N SER A 75 -3.51 8.57 -2.50
CA SER A 75 -3.24 9.99 -2.39
C SER A 75 -2.94 10.60 -3.77
N GLY A 76 -2.61 11.88 -3.80
CA GLY A 76 -2.35 12.64 -5.03
C GLY A 76 -3.57 13.43 -5.49
N PRO A 77 -3.41 14.27 -6.52
CA PRO A 77 -4.47 15.17 -7.01
C PRO A 77 -5.65 14.45 -7.67
N ASP A 78 -5.46 13.19 -8.05
CA ASP A 78 -6.38 12.30 -8.75
C ASP A 78 -6.55 10.95 -8.04
N CYS A 79 -6.06 10.82 -6.81
CA CYS A 79 -6.04 9.57 -6.03
C CYS A 79 -5.34 8.37 -6.71
N SER A 80 -4.46 8.62 -7.69
CA SER A 80 -3.73 7.56 -8.39
C SER A 80 -2.52 7.03 -7.61
N VAL A 81 -1.99 7.83 -6.67
CA VAL A 81 -0.75 7.51 -5.96
C VAL A 81 -1.03 6.56 -4.80
N ARG A 82 -0.41 5.38 -4.83
CA ARG A 82 -0.49 4.42 -3.71
C ARG A 82 0.34 4.92 -2.54
N THR A 83 -0.28 5.06 -1.36
CA THR A 83 0.44 5.35 -0.13
C THR A 83 1.06 4.08 0.45
N CYS A 84 2.10 4.27 1.26
CA CYS A 84 2.74 3.19 2.00
C CYS A 84 2.31 3.23 3.48
N PRO A 85 2.28 2.08 4.16
CA PRO A 85 1.98 2.03 5.60
C PRO A 85 2.97 2.89 6.39
N GLU A 86 2.44 3.75 7.26
CA GLU A 86 3.20 4.69 8.11
C GLU A 86 4.28 5.49 7.35
N ASN A 87 4.10 5.74 6.05
CA ASN A 87 5.12 6.35 5.18
C ASN A 87 6.50 5.68 5.30
N CYS A 88 6.51 4.35 5.45
CA CYS A 88 7.73 3.56 5.65
C CYS A 88 8.56 4.02 6.87
N ASN A 89 7.90 4.59 7.89
CA ASN A 89 8.53 5.19 9.08
C ASN A 89 9.67 6.18 8.77
N ASN A 90 9.70 6.76 7.55
CA ASN A 90 10.83 7.54 7.03
C ASN A 90 12.17 6.78 7.04
N ARG A 91 12.14 5.45 6.93
CA ARG A 91 13.29 4.53 6.93
C ARG A 91 13.29 3.62 5.71
N GLY A 92 12.76 4.12 4.61
CA GLY A 92 12.56 3.36 3.38
C GLY A 92 11.92 4.19 2.29
N GLN A 93 11.93 3.64 1.09
CA GLN A 93 11.29 4.22 -0.08
C GLN A 93 9.94 3.55 -0.32
N CYS A 94 8.91 4.37 -0.56
CA CYS A 94 7.61 3.86 -0.97
C CYS A 94 7.62 3.56 -2.46
N VAL A 95 7.46 2.28 -2.84
CA VAL A 95 7.41 1.83 -4.22
C VAL A 95 6.12 1.06 -4.44
N ASN A 96 5.20 1.61 -5.23
CA ASN A 96 3.89 1.01 -5.54
C ASN A 96 3.09 0.57 -4.30
N GLY A 97 3.12 1.37 -3.23
CA GLY A 97 2.43 1.08 -1.96
C GLY A 97 3.09 -0.01 -1.10
N LYS A 98 4.35 -0.36 -1.40
CA LYS A 98 5.18 -1.23 -0.55
C LYS A 98 6.44 -0.49 -0.13
N CYS A 99 6.89 -0.71 1.10
CA CYS A 99 8.12 -0.13 1.58
C CYS A 99 9.33 -0.97 1.17
N VAL A 100 10.31 -0.32 0.56
CA VAL A 100 11.66 -0.83 0.37
C VAL A 100 12.52 -0.23 1.47
N CYS A 101 12.83 -1.02 2.50
CA CYS A 101 13.50 -0.53 3.70
C CYS A 101 14.97 -0.20 3.46
N GLU A 102 15.46 0.79 4.19
CA GLU A 102 16.89 1.09 4.30
C GLU A 102 17.64 -0.04 5.04
N SER A 103 18.95 -0.09 4.82
CA SER A 103 19.83 -1.06 5.47
C SER A 103 19.69 -1.02 6.99
N GLY A 104 19.42 -2.18 7.59
CA GLY A 104 19.23 -2.30 9.04
C GLY A 104 17.77 -2.18 9.50
N PHE A 105 16.82 -1.97 8.59
CA PHE A 105 15.38 -2.01 8.86
C PHE A 105 14.66 -3.06 8.02
N THR A 106 13.54 -3.54 8.54
CA THR A 106 12.70 -4.57 7.95
C THR A 106 11.24 -4.39 8.39
N GLY A 107 10.36 -5.25 7.89
CA GLY A 107 8.93 -5.19 8.13
C GLY A 107 8.17 -4.43 7.03
N PRO A 108 6.82 -4.46 7.08
CA PRO A 108 5.97 -3.89 6.03
C PRO A 108 6.06 -2.35 5.94
N ASP A 109 6.45 -1.70 7.03
CA ASP A 109 6.53 -0.25 7.22
C ASP A 109 7.94 0.22 7.63
N CYS A 110 8.94 -0.67 7.62
CA CYS A 110 10.33 -0.39 8.04
C CYS A 110 10.50 0.09 9.50
N SER A 111 9.52 -0.18 10.37
CA SER A 111 9.61 0.13 11.80
C SER A 111 10.60 -0.77 12.56
N SER A 112 10.77 -2.02 12.10
CA SER A 112 11.54 -3.05 12.80
C SER A 112 13.01 -3.00 12.41
N ARG A 113 13.92 -3.12 13.39
CA ARG A 113 15.35 -3.26 13.12
C ARG A 113 15.67 -4.67 12.67
N SER A 114 16.46 -4.79 11.61
CA SER A 114 16.96 -6.08 11.10
C SER A 114 18.00 -6.66 12.06
N CYS A 115 18.00 -7.99 12.19
CA CYS A 115 19.00 -8.70 12.95
C CYS A 115 20.06 -9.34 12.04
N PRO A 116 21.29 -9.54 12.53
CA PRO A 116 22.32 -10.25 11.77
C PRO A 116 21.87 -11.68 11.48
N GLY A 117 21.96 -12.08 10.21
CA GLY A 117 21.62 -13.42 9.74
C GLY A 117 20.20 -13.89 10.06
N ASP A 118 19.25 -12.96 10.32
CA ASP A 118 17.91 -13.26 10.83
C ASP A 118 17.93 -14.22 12.04
N CYS A 119 18.93 -14.03 12.90
CA CYS A 119 19.18 -14.90 14.05
C CYS A 119 19.31 -16.39 13.69
N SER A 120 19.74 -16.69 12.46
CA SER A 120 19.90 -18.04 11.90
C SER A 120 18.67 -18.95 12.07
N ASN A 121 17.48 -18.36 12.25
CA ASN A 121 16.26 -19.06 12.66
C ASN A 121 16.40 -19.87 13.97
N HIS A 122 17.32 -19.45 14.86
CA HIS A 122 17.65 -20.06 16.14
C HIS A 122 17.54 -19.04 17.29
N GLY A 123 16.66 -18.07 17.13
CA GLY A 123 16.40 -17.04 18.11
C GLY A 123 15.37 -16.03 17.64
N ARG A 124 15.02 -15.11 18.53
CA ARG A 124 14.12 -13.99 18.24
C ARG A 124 14.93 -12.71 18.02
N CYS A 125 14.59 -11.98 16.97
CA CYS A 125 15.09 -10.62 16.78
C CYS A 125 14.35 -9.64 17.71
N VAL A 126 15.10 -8.92 18.55
CA VAL A 126 14.58 -7.89 19.46
C VAL A 126 15.45 -6.65 19.30
N ASP A 127 14.88 -5.59 18.73
CA ASP A 127 15.55 -4.30 18.50
C ASP A 127 16.93 -4.43 17.80
N GLY A 128 17.02 -5.28 16.78
CA GLY A 128 18.25 -5.49 16.00
C GLY A 128 19.28 -6.40 16.67
N ARG A 129 18.94 -7.00 17.82
CA ARG A 129 19.78 -7.99 18.51
C ARG A 129 19.07 -9.34 18.61
N CYS A 130 19.83 -10.41 18.38
CA CYS A 130 19.30 -11.76 18.54
C CYS A 130 19.27 -12.21 20.00
N VAL A 131 18.13 -12.74 20.40
CA VAL A 131 17.92 -13.49 21.64
C VAL A 131 17.86 -14.96 21.24
N CYS A 132 18.95 -15.69 21.47
CA CYS A 132 19.09 -17.07 20.99
C CYS A 132 18.25 -18.06 21.78
N ASP A 133 17.76 -19.08 21.08
CA ASP A 133 17.09 -20.22 21.67
C ASP A 133 18.08 -21.10 22.46
N ASN A 134 17.56 -21.92 23.37
CA ASN A 134 18.36 -22.86 24.13
C ASN A 134 19.20 -23.76 23.20
N GLY A 135 20.50 -23.85 23.44
CA GLY A 135 21.41 -24.62 22.59
C GLY A 135 22.13 -23.79 21.53
N PHE A 136 21.87 -22.49 21.42
CA PHE A 136 22.49 -21.60 20.44
C PHE A 136 23.06 -20.34 21.09
N THR A 137 24.08 -19.77 20.46
CA THR A 137 24.80 -18.56 20.89
C THR A 137 25.42 -17.85 19.68
N GLY A 138 26.07 -16.71 19.93
CA GLY A 138 26.63 -15.83 18.92
C GLY A 138 25.73 -14.65 18.60
N LEU A 139 26.22 -13.73 17.76
CA LEU A 139 25.50 -12.50 17.39
C LEU A 139 24.24 -12.80 16.56
N ASP A 140 24.26 -13.87 15.78
CA ASP A 140 23.22 -14.34 14.87
C ASP A 140 22.68 -15.73 15.25
N CYS A 141 22.99 -16.23 16.45
CA CYS A 141 22.58 -17.56 16.93
C CYS A 141 22.99 -18.76 16.04
N SER A 142 23.99 -18.58 15.17
CA SER A 142 24.49 -19.67 14.29
C SER A 142 25.31 -20.73 15.05
N THR A 143 25.81 -20.41 16.25
CA THR A 143 26.76 -21.26 16.98
C THR A 143 26.02 -22.13 17.99
N LYS A 144 26.11 -23.46 17.87
CA LYS A 144 25.57 -24.38 18.88
C LYS A 144 26.38 -24.35 20.17
N THR A 145 25.72 -24.26 21.31
CA THR A 145 26.34 -24.43 22.62
C THR A 145 26.59 -25.90 22.91
N CYS A 146 27.62 -26.19 23.71
CA CYS A 146 27.91 -27.53 24.18
C CYS A 146 27.48 -27.72 25.63
N PRO A 147 27.10 -28.95 26.04
CA PRO A 147 26.77 -29.26 27.43
C PRO A 147 27.93 -28.86 28.36
N ASN A 148 27.63 -28.08 29.40
CA ASN A 148 28.57 -27.59 30.41
C ASN A 148 29.85 -26.95 29.84
N ASP A 149 29.78 -26.36 28.64
CA ASP A 149 30.95 -25.84 27.91
C ASP A 149 32.11 -26.86 27.84
N CYS A 150 31.75 -28.13 27.61
CA CYS A 150 32.69 -29.25 27.62
C CYS A 150 33.51 -29.37 28.91
N ASN A 151 32.98 -28.87 30.03
CA ASN A 151 33.65 -28.72 31.32
C ASN A 151 35.00 -28.01 31.23
N ASN A 152 35.22 -27.15 30.21
CA ASN A 152 36.50 -26.54 29.86
C ASN A 152 37.62 -27.55 29.53
N LYS A 153 37.30 -28.80 29.17
CA LYS A 153 38.26 -29.89 28.90
C LYS A 153 38.37 -30.29 27.43
N GLY A 154 37.68 -29.59 26.54
CA GLY A 154 37.64 -29.89 25.11
C GLY A 154 37.07 -28.72 24.32
N ARG A 155 37.02 -28.89 23.01
CA ARG A 155 36.47 -27.90 22.10
C ARG A 155 35.03 -28.26 21.74
N CYS A 156 34.16 -27.24 21.66
CA CYS A 156 32.82 -27.41 21.11
C CYS A 156 32.88 -27.42 19.57
N VAL A 157 32.43 -28.50 18.93
CA VAL A 157 32.29 -28.61 17.48
C VAL A 157 30.88 -29.10 17.17
N ASN A 158 30.05 -28.23 16.57
CA ASN A 158 28.66 -28.52 16.21
C ASN A 158 27.80 -29.08 17.37
N GLY A 159 27.97 -28.54 18.58
CA GLY A 159 27.25 -29.00 19.78
C GLY A 159 27.78 -30.31 20.38
N LYS A 160 28.91 -30.82 19.89
CA LYS A 160 29.63 -31.98 20.47
C LYS A 160 30.97 -31.56 21.05
N CYS A 161 31.29 -32.10 22.22
CA CYS A 161 32.59 -31.92 22.85
C CYS A 161 33.62 -32.86 22.23
N VAL A 162 34.67 -32.29 21.63
CA VAL A 162 35.83 -33.04 21.15
C VAL A 162 37.01 -32.79 22.08
N CYS A 163 37.64 -33.85 22.58
CA CYS A 163 38.82 -33.74 23.42
C CYS A 163 40.02 -33.35 22.56
N GLU A 164 40.69 -32.24 22.90
CA GLU A 164 41.96 -31.87 22.26
C GLU A 164 43.10 -32.65 22.91
N GLY A 165 43.28 -33.90 22.50
CA GLY A 165 44.46 -34.67 22.92
C GLY A 165 44.31 -36.16 22.73
N LEU A 166 44.80 -36.68 21.59
CA LEU A 166 45.48 -37.99 21.47
C LEU A 166 46.17 -38.20 20.09
N LYS A 167 46.44 -37.15 19.27
CA LYS A 167 47.25 -37.33 18.04
C LYS A 167 48.77 -37.45 18.27
N GLN A 168 49.24 -37.32 19.52
CA GLN A 168 50.67 -37.51 19.86
C GLN A 168 51.02 -38.88 20.43
N LEU A 169 50.06 -39.71 20.84
CA LEU A 169 50.38 -41.06 21.36
C LEU A 169 50.56 -42.13 20.27
N TYR A 170 50.17 -41.87 19.01
CA TYR A 170 50.39 -42.79 17.89
C TYR A 170 51.66 -42.51 17.06
N ARG A 171 52.48 -41.51 17.42
CA ARG A 171 53.80 -41.28 16.79
C ARG A 171 54.98 -41.87 17.56
N ASN A 172 54.76 -42.41 18.75
CA ASN A 172 55.81 -43.03 19.58
C ASN A 172 55.72 -44.57 19.58
N TYR A 173 55.00 -45.16 18.62
CA TYR A 173 54.87 -46.59 18.41
C TYR A 173 55.27 -47.00 16.98
N GLN A 174 56.34 -46.38 16.46
CA GLN A 174 56.99 -46.80 15.23
C GLN A 174 58.50 -46.90 15.43
#